data_AF-A0A8I0H605-F1
#
_entry.id   AF-A0A8I0H605-F1
#
_cell.length_a   1.000
_cell.length_b   1.000
_cell.length_c   1.000
_cell.angle_alpha   90.00
_cell.angle_beta   90.00
_cell.angle_gamma   90.00
#
_symmetry.space_group_name_H-M   'P 1'
#
loop_
_entity.id
_entity.type
_entity.pdbx_description
1 polymer ?
#
loop_
_entity_poly.entity_id
_entity_poly.type
_entity_poly.pdbx_seq_one_letter_code
_entity_poly.pdbx_strand_id
1 'polypeptide(L)'
;MLGIICEYNPFHNGHLYHLNEAKRLTNSDYSVAVISGNFSQRGDPAIVSKWIKTEMALKCGIDLVLELPTIYSISSAENFA
;
A
#
# COMPACT_ATOMS: atom_id res chain seq x y z
N MET A 1 -1.52 -4.19 15.81
CA MET A 1 -1.89 -4.27 14.38
C MET A 1 -1.41 -3.00 13.71
N LEU A 2 -0.69 -3.12 12.61
CA LEU A 2 -0.09 -2.03 11.85
C LEU A 2 -0.94 -1.72 10.62
N GLY A 3 -1.29 -0.45 10.41
CA GLY A 3 -1.92 0.04 9.17
C GLY A 3 -0.91 0.80 8.32
N ILE A 4 -0.88 0.56 7.01
CA ILE A 4 -0.04 1.27 6.05
C ILE A 4 -0.91 1.77 4.89
N ILE A 5 -0.85 3.07 4.60
CA ILE A 5 -1.39 3.65 3.35
C ILE A 5 -0.26 3.73 2.34
N CYS A 6 -0.46 3.18 1.14
CA CYS A 6 0.60 3.11 0.12
C CYS A 6 0.05 2.95 -1.30
N GLU A 7 0.91 3.00 -2.31
CA GLU A 7 0.49 2.82 -3.72
C GLU A 7 1.15 1.62 -4.39
N TYR A 8 2.32 1.22 -3.91
CA TYR A 8 3.18 0.14 -4.41
C TYR A 8 3.32 0.12 -5.92
N ASN A 9 3.91 1.17 -6.49
CA ASN A 9 3.99 1.37 -7.94
C ASN A 9 5.44 1.30 -8.52
N PRO A 10 6.11 0.12 -8.56
CA PRO A 10 5.74 -1.17 -7.97
C PRO A 10 6.21 -1.31 -6.50
N PHE A 11 5.97 -2.46 -5.87
CA PHE A 11 6.58 -2.78 -4.58
C PHE A 11 8.12 -2.90 -4.73
N HIS A 12 8.90 -2.32 -3.81
CA HIS A 12 10.36 -2.26 -3.90
C HIS A 12 11.02 -2.29 -2.51
N ASN A 13 12.34 -2.38 -2.44
CA ASN A 13 13.08 -2.56 -1.18
C ASN A 13 12.84 -1.45 -0.14
N GLY A 14 12.58 -0.22 -0.57
CA GLY A 14 12.15 0.85 0.35
C GLY A 14 10.83 0.54 1.07
N HIS A 15 9.86 -0.07 0.38
CA HIS A 15 8.59 -0.50 0.98
C HIS A 15 8.79 -1.67 1.94
N LEU A 16 9.66 -2.62 1.59
CA LEU A 16 10.02 -3.73 2.47
C LEU A 16 10.68 -3.24 3.76
N TYR A 17 11.63 -2.31 3.65
CA TYR A 17 12.26 -1.68 4.80
C TYR A 17 11.23 -0.95 5.67
N HIS A 18 10.37 -0.13 5.06
CA HIS A 18 9.31 0.58 5.77
C HIS A 18 8.38 -0.37 6.53
N LEU A 19 7.93 -1.47 5.90
CA LEU A 19 7.09 -2.48 6.54
C LEU A 19 7.80 -3.11 7.75
N ASN A 20 9.02 -3.59 7.57
CA ASN A 20 9.77 -4.28 8.62
C ASN A 20 10.04 -3.35 9.81
N GLU A 21 10.45 -2.12 9.53
CA GLU A 21 10.71 -1.13 10.57
C GLU A 21 9.43 -0.71 11.31
N ALA A 22 8.32 -0.52 10.58
CA ALA A 22 7.04 -0.21 11.19
C ALA A 22 6.51 -1.37 12.06
N LYS A 23 6.65 -2.63 11.63
CA LYS A 23 6.30 -3.80 12.46
C LYS A 23 7.17 -3.86 13.71
N ARG A 24 8.48 -3.59 13.59
CA ARG A 24 9.43 -3.55 14.72
C ARG A 24 9.09 -2.46 15.74
N LEU A 25 8.83 -1.23 15.27
CA LEU A 25 8.54 -0.08 16.14
C LEU A 25 7.19 -0.21 16.85
N THR A 26 6.19 -0.76 16.18
CA THR A 26 4.84 -0.91 16.73
C THR A 26 4.63 -2.22 17.49
N ASN A 27 5.59 -3.14 17.43
CA ASN A 27 5.48 -4.51 17.96
C ASN A 27 4.16 -5.18 17.53
N SER A 28 3.79 -5.03 16.26
CA SER A 28 2.52 -5.52 15.71
C SER A 28 2.65 -6.91 15.11
N ASP A 29 1.75 -7.82 15.52
CA ASP A 29 1.67 -9.18 14.96
C ASP A 29 1.16 -9.19 13.51
N TYR A 30 0.18 -8.32 13.22
CA TYR A 30 -0.50 -8.24 11.92
C TYR A 30 -0.35 -6.87 11.28
N SER A 31 -0.34 -6.85 9.95
CA SER A 31 -0.20 -5.67 9.10
C SER A 31 -1.27 -5.64 8.01
N VAL A 32 -1.89 -4.46 7.84
CA VAL A 32 -2.92 -4.19 6.83
C VAL A 32 -2.43 -3.05 5.94
N ALA A 33 -2.39 -3.26 4.63
CA ALA A 33 -2.12 -2.22 3.66
C ALA A 33 -3.40 -1.77 2.98
N VAL A 34 -3.68 -0.47 2.98
CA VAL A 34 -4.65 0.15 2.09
C VAL A 34 -3.87 0.70 0.89
N ILE A 35 -4.11 0.14 -0.30
CA ILE A 35 -3.40 0.49 -1.52
C ILE A 35 -4.26 1.23 -2.53
N SER A 36 -3.70 2.24 -3.18
CA SER A 36 -4.31 2.79 -4.41
C SER A 36 -4.51 1.68 -5.45
N GLY A 37 -5.65 1.70 -6.15
CA GLY A 37 -6.00 0.70 -7.17
C GLY A 37 -5.14 0.80 -8.43
N ASN A 38 -5.77 0.99 -9.60
CA ASN A 38 -5.04 1.09 -10.87
C ASN A 38 -4.52 2.51 -11.19
N PHE A 39 -4.79 3.49 -10.34
CA PHE A 39 -4.32 4.88 -10.48
C PHE A 39 -3.69 5.35 -9.17
N SER A 40 -2.64 6.16 -9.27
CA SER A 40 -1.98 6.82 -8.14
C SER A 40 -2.66 8.14 -7.76
N GLN A 41 -2.30 8.68 -6.60
CA GLN A 41 -2.68 10.00 -6.10
C GLN A 41 -2.25 11.11 -7.06
N ARG A 42 -1.18 10.90 -7.82
CA ARG A 42 -0.74 11.84 -8.86
C ARG A 42 -1.59 11.78 -10.14
N GLY A 43 -2.56 10.88 -10.20
CA GLY A 43 -3.43 10.67 -11.37
C GLY A 43 -2.82 9.75 -12.44
N ASP A 44 -1.58 9.30 -12.27
CA ASP A 44 -0.93 8.40 -13.21
C ASP A 44 -1.44 6.95 -13.07
N PRO A 45 -1.52 6.18 -14.16
CA PRO A 45 -1.80 4.75 -14.09
C PRO A 45 -0.68 4.01 -13.35
N ALA A 46 -1.05 2.96 -12.62
CA ALA A 46 -0.07 2.06 -12.01
C ALA A 46 0.67 1.25 -13.10
N ILE A 47 1.97 1.02 -12.89
CA ILE A 47 2.86 0.26 -13.78
C ILE A 47 2.38 -1.19 -13.92
N VAL A 48 1.78 -1.74 -12.86
CA VAL A 48 1.15 -3.08 -12.85
C VAL A 48 -0.23 -3.00 -12.21
N SER A 49 -1.10 -3.95 -12.55
CA SER A 49 -2.47 -4.00 -12.02
C SER A 49 -2.50 -4.11 -10.49
N LYS A 50 -3.58 -3.61 -9.87
CA LYS A 50 -3.78 -3.72 -8.41
C LYS A 50 -3.61 -5.15 -7.88
N TRP A 51 -3.99 -6.16 -8.66
CA TRP A 51 -3.84 -7.57 -8.30
C TRP A 51 -2.38 -8.00 -8.17
N ILE A 52 -1.53 -7.58 -9.10
CA ILE A 52 -0.08 -7.87 -9.06
C ILE A 52 0.55 -7.14 -7.88
N LYS A 53 0.14 -5.88 -7.62
CA LYS A 53 0.60 -5.13 -6.44
C LYS A 53 0.22 -5.82 -5.13
N THR A 54 -1.02 -6.31 -5.04
CA THR A 54 -1.50 -7.09 -3.90
C THR A 54 -0.67 -8.36 -3.71
N GLU A 55 -0.42 -9.12 -4.78
CA GLU A 55 0.41 -10.33 -4.71
C GLU A 55 1.83 -10.04 -4.20
N MET A 56 2.46 -8.98 -4.70
CA MET A 56 3.78 -8.52 -4.24
C MET A 56 3.76 -8.16 -2.75
N ALA A 57 2.77 -7.39 -2.30
CA ALA A 57 2.64 -6.97 -0.91
C ALA A 57 2.47 -8.17 0.04
N LEU A 58 1.59 -9.12 -0.30
CA LEU A 58 1.35 -10.33 0.48
C LEU A 58 2.62 -11.20 0.58
N LYS A 59 3.32 -11.40 -0.55
CA LYS A 59 4.59 -12.14 -0.58
C LYS A 59 5.70 -11.51 0.25
N CYS A 60 5.64 -10.20 0.47
CA CYS A 60 6.61 -9.44 1.27
C CYS A 60 6.23 -9.29 2.74
N GLY A 61 5.11 -9.86 3.20
CA GLY A 61 4.75 -9.93 4.62
C GLY A 61 3.67 -8.96 5.09
N ILE A 62 2.92 -8.35 4.16
CA ILE A 62 1.61 -7.75 4.47
C ILE A 62 0.59 -8.87 4.65
N ASP A 63 -0.25 -8.80 5.68
CA ASP A 63 -1.21 -9.87 6.01
C ASP A 63 -2.57 -9.66 5.31
N LEU A 64 -2.97 -8.41 5.09
CA LEU A 64 -4.21 -8.05 4.38
C LEU A 64 -3.99 -6.82 3.50
N VAL A 65 -4.51 -6.86 2.28
CA VAL A 65 -4.50 -5.72 1.35
C VAL A 65 -5.93 -5.31 1.02
N LEU A 66 -6.25 -4.05 1.27
CA LEU A 66 -7.52 -3.41 0.91
C LEU A 66 -7.27 -2.40 -0.21
N GLU A 67 -8.21 -2.28 -1.14
CA GLU A 67 -8.16 -1.23 -2.15
C GLU A 67 -8.70 0.07 -1.56
N LEU A 68 -7.96 1.17 -1.73
CA LEU A 68 -8.45 2.52 -1.54
C LEU A 68 -9.39 2.84 -2.72
N PRO A 69 -10.69 3.10 -2.48
CA PRO A 69 -11.62 3.38 -3.56
C PRO A 69 -11.13 4.52 -4.45
N THR A 70 -11.33 4.40 -5.76
CA THR A 70 -10.74 5.31 -6.75
C THR A 70 -11.04 6.78 -6.48
N ILE A 71 -12.23 7.10 -5.96
CA ILE A 71 -12.62 8.47 -5.61
C ILE A 71 -11.67 9.11 -4.58
N TYR A 72 -11.11 8.32 -3.66
CA TYR A 72 -10.11 8.78 -2.69
C TYR A 72 -8.69 8.68 -3.25
N SER A 73 -8.39 7.60 -4.00
CA SER A 73 -7.03 7.32 -4.44
C SER A 73 -6.46 8.33 -5.43
N ILE A 74 -7.29 9.07 -6.17
CA ILE A 74 -6.86 10.10 -7.13
C ILE A 74 -7.11 11.52 -6.64
N SER A 75 -7.50 11.67 -5.37
CA SER A 75 -7.82 12.97 -4.80
C SER A 75 -6.58 13.70 -4.26
N SER A 76 -6.75 14.97 -3.91
CA SER A 76 -5.75 15.75 -3.18
C SER A 76 -5.34 15.05 -1.87
N ALA A 77 -4.21 15.48 -1.29
CA ALA A 77 -3.69 14.90 -0.05
C ALA A 77 -4.71 14.87 1.09
N GLU A 78 -5.57 15.87 1.20
CA GLU A 78 -6.62 15.96 2.22
C GLU A 78 -7.66 14.84 2.10
N ASN A 79 -8.12 14.54 0.90
CA ASN A 79 -9.13 13.50 0.65
C ASN A 79 -8.53 12.08 0.51
N PHE A 80 -7.21 12.00 0.31
CA PHE A 80 -6.48 10.75 0.22
C PHE A 80 -6.16 10.16 1.60
N ALA A 81 -5.89 11.03 2.59
CA ALA A 81 -5.52 10.67 3.96
C ALA A 81 -6.74 10.40 4.85
#